data_AF-B4FJG8-F1
#
_entry.id   AF-B4FJG8-F1
#
_cell.length_a   1.000
_cell.length_b   1.000
_cell.length_c   1.000
_cell.angle_alpha   90.00
_cell.angle_beta   90.00
_cell.angle_gamma   90.00
#
_symmetry.space_group_name_H-M   'P 1'
#
loop_
_entity.id
_entity.type
_entity.pdbx_description
1 polymer ?
#
loop_
_entity_poly.entity_id
_entity_poly.type
_entity_poly.pdbx_seq_one_letter_code
_entity_poly.pdbx_strand_id
1 'polypeptide(L)'
;MGESQEVQQLFDHMFQKGVAPDGATYTSFINMLCQENKYERALEVFNKSWMQDAGVASFVLSSFILALCKQGNFKAALSVMCNVPSNVENLNSHIILLKHLTDVGEVEMAIEHLEWIRSNCSSSFENIMNEFMASLSTSASLQHVTKLIQYLHSRRLIDDAHCRLGEE
;
A
#
# COMPACT_ATOMS: atom_id res chain seq x y z
N MET A 1 2.42 -30.91 8.76
CA MET A 1 1.41 -30.09 8.05
C MET A 1 1.85 -28.64 8.22
N GLY A 2 1.94 -27.87 7.14
CA GLY A 2 2.40 -26.48 7.23
C GLY A 2 1.23 -25.56 7.57
N GLU A 3 1.49 -24.49 8.33
CA GLU A 3 0.52 -23.48 8.75
C GLU A 3 -0.30 -22.92 7.55
N SER A 4 0.29 -22.88 6.35
CA SER A 4 -0.36 -22.45 5.11
C SER A 4 -1.50 -23.34 4.63
N GLN A 5 -1.38 -24.65 4.83
CA GLN A 5 -2.45 -25.58 4.47
C GLN A 5 -3.63 -25.45 5.44
N GLU A 6 -3.36 -25.21 6.72
CA GLU A 6 -4.38 -25.04 7.75
C GLU A 6 -5.17 -23.74 7.56
N VAL A 7 -4.50 -22.63 7.28
CA VAL A 7 -5.19 -21.36 6.99
C VAL A 7 -6.01 -21.44 5.71
N GLN A 8 -5.49 -22.08 4.65
CA GLN A 8 -6.28 -22.30 3.44
C GLN A 8 -7.53 -23.14 3.71
N GLN A 9 -7.42 -24.25 4.45
CA GLN A 9 -8.55 -25.11 4.78
C GLN A 9 -9.59 -24.39 5.65
N LEU A 10 -9.14 -23.62 6.65
CA LEU A 10 -10.02 -22.83 7.50
C LEU A 10 -10.77 -21.78 6.68
N PHE A 11 -10.05 -21.06 5.82
CA PHE A 11 -10.61 -20.04 4.94
C PHE A 11 -11.67 -20.64 4.01
N ASP A 12 -11.37 -21.76 3.35
CA ASP A 12 -12.32 -22.47 2.50
C ASP A 12 -13.54 -22.98 3.29
N HIS A 13 -13.33 -23.45 4.53
CA HIS A 13 -14.42 -23.92 5.40
C HIS A 13 -15.38 -22.79 5.79
N MET A 14 -14.88 -21.58 6.04
CA MET A 14 -15.72 -20.41 6.35
C MET A 14 -16.72 -20.15 5.22
N PHE A 15 -16.27 -20.12 3.97
CA PHE A 15 -17.16 -19.97 2.81
C PHE A 15 -18.16 -21.12 2.68
N GLN A 16 -17.70 -22.37 2.85
CA GLN A 16 -18.59 -23.54 2.77
C GLN A 16 -19.71 -23.51 3.82
N LYS A 17 -19.44 -22.92 4.99
CA LYS A 17 -20.41 -22.78 6.08
C LYS A 17 -21.21 -21.47 6.03
N GLY A 18 -20.99 -20.62 5.02
CA GLY A 18 -21.64 -19.32 4.92
C GLY A 18 -21.19 -18.31 5.99
N VAL A 19 -20.02 -18.54 6.60
CA VAL A 19 -19.41 -17.62 7.56
C VAL A 19 -18.48 -16.67 6.78
N ALA A 20 -18.79 -15.38 6.79
CA ALA A 20 -17.98 -14.39 6.10
C ALA A 20 -16.65 -14.16 6.84
N PRO A 21 -15.48 -14.26 6.17
CA PRO A 21 -14.22 -13.84 6.77
C PRO A 21 -14.22 -12.34 7.08
N ASP A 22 -13.58 -11.96 8.17
CA ASP A 22 -13.37 -10.55 8.53
C ASP A 22 -12.04 -10.03 7.97
N GLY A 23 -11.80 -8.72 8.11
CA GLY A 23 -10.57 -8.07 7.64
C GLY A 23 -9.30 -8.66 8.23
N ALA A 24 -9.34 -9.13 9.48
CA ALA A 24 -8.21 -9.78 10.14
C ALA A 24 -7.89 -11.15 9.53
N THR A 25 -8.92 -11.94 9.19
CA THR A 25 -8.81 -13.24 8.54
C THR A 25 -8.18 -13.10 7.16
N TYR A 26 -8.70 -12.18 6.33
CA TYR A 26 -8.13 -11.88 5.01
C TYR A 26 -6.68 -11.42 5.11
N THR A 27 -6.40 -10.47 6.01
CA THR A 27 -5.06 -9.92 6.21
C THR A 27 -4.05 -11.00 6.61
N SER A 28 -4.43 -11.88 7.53
CA SER A 28 -3.56 -12.98 7.99
C SER A 28 -3.22 -13.94 6.86
N PHE A 29 -4.22 -14.31 6.04
CA PHE A 29 -3.99 -15.21 4.92
C PHE A 29 -3.15 -14.57 3.80
N ILE A 30 -3.42 -13.30 3.47
CA ILE A 30 -2.62 -12.55 2.49
C ILE A 30 -1.18 -12.41 2.96
N ASN A 31 -0.94 -12.03 4.23
CA ASN A 31 0.41 -11.88 4.77
C ASN A 31 1.22 -13.17 4.65
N MET A 32 0.60 -14.30 5.00
CA MET A 32 1.20 -15.62 4.83
C MET A 32 1.52 -15.92 3.36
N LEU A 33 0.58 -15.71 2.45
CA LEU A 33 0.81 -15.96 1.02
C LEU A 33 1.94 -15.08 0.45
N CYS A 34 2.03 -13.82 0.88
CA CYS A 34 3.14 -12.93 0.55
C CYS A 34 4.48 -13.45 1.08
N GLN A 35 4.54 -13.94 2.32
CA GLN A 35 5.75 -14.56 2.90
C GLN A 35 6.18 -15.81 2.14
N GLU A 36 5.25 -16.56 1.58
CA GLU A 36 5.52 -17.71 0.71
C GLU A 36 5.83 -17.32 -0.75
N ASN A 37 5.95 -16.02 -1.06
CA ASN A 37 6.10 -15.48 -2.42
C ASN A 37 4.98 -15.89 -3.39
N LYS A 38 3.78 -16.20 -2.89
CA LYS A 38 2.59 -16.60 -3.68
C LYS A 38 1.68 -15.41 -3.93
N TYR A 39 2.20 -14.37 -4.59
CA TYR A 39 1.49 -13.10 -4.72
C TYR A 39 0.22 -13.18 -5.57
N GLU A 40 0.17 -14.04 -6.59
CA GLU A 40 -1.02 -14.24 -7.42
C GLU A 40 -2.17 -14.79 -6.58
N ARG A 41 -1.88 -15.74 -5.69
CA ARG A 41 -2.88 -16.28 -4.76
C ARG A 41 -3.29 -15.25 -3.72
N ALA A 42 -2.35 -14.43 -3.24
CA ALA A 42 -2.68 -13.33 -2.33
C ALA A 42 -3.64 -12.32 -2.99
N LEU A 43 -3.45 -12.02 -4.28
CA LEU A 43 -4.34 -11.18 -5.07
C LEU A 43 -5.73 -11.81 -5.25
N GLU A 44 -5.82 -13.11 -5.50
CA GLU A 44 -7.11 -13.83 -5.52
C GLU A 44 -7.86 -13.71 -4.19
N VAL A 45 -7.16 -13.84 -3.06
CA VAL A 45 -7.73 -13.68 -1.72
C VAL A 45 -8.17 -12.23 -1.47
N PHE A 46 -7.38 -11.24 -1.89
CA PHE A 46 -7.76 -9.84 -1.83
C PHE A 46 -9.03 -9.55 -2.65
N ASN A 47 -9.12 -10.08 -3.87
CA ASN A 47 -10.29 -9.92 -4.74
C ASN A 47 -11.56 -10.49 -4.10
N LYS A 48 -11.46 -11.59 -3.34
CA LYS A 48 -12.59 -12.12 -2.55
C LYS A 48 -13.07 -11.13 -1.48
N SER A 49 -12.17 -10.40 -0.83
CA SER A 49 -12.53 -9.39 0.17
C SER A 49 -13.33 -8.24 -0.45
N TRP A 50 -12.96 -7.82 -1.66
CA TRP A 50 -13.71 -6.83 -2.43
C TRP A 50 -15.08 -7.36 -2.83
N MET A 51 -15.18 -8.57 -3.37
CA MET A 51 -16.48 -9.16 -3.72
C MET A 51 -17.45 -9.26 -2.53
N GLN A 52 -16.92 -9.32 -1.31
CA GLN A 52 -17.70 -9.37 -0.08
C GLN A 52 -18.15 -7.97 0.37
N ASP A 53 -17.23 -7.05 0.60
CA ASP A 53 -17.52 -5.71 1.13
C ASP A 53 -16.37 -4.73 0.85
N ALA A 54 -16.71 -3.52 0.38
CA ALA A 54 -15.71 -2.51 0.04
C ALA A 54 -14.95 -1.97 1.27
N GLY A 55 -15.60 -1.88 2.43
CA GLY A 55 -14.97 -1.45 3.68
C GLY A 55 -13.94 -2.46 4.18
N VAL A 56 -14.29 -3.76 4.14
CA VAL A 56 -13.37 -4.86 4.43
C VAL A 56 -12.18 -4.81 3.47
N ALA A 57 -12.43 -4.68 2.16
CA ALA A 57 -11.36 -4.61 1.16
C ALA A 57 -10.42 -3.42 1.37
N SER A 58 -10.95 -2.25 1.73
CA SER A 58 -10.15 -1.05 2.01
C SER A 58 -9.20 -1.24 3.21
N PHE A 59 -9.65 -1.96 4.24
CA PHE A 59 -8.80 -2.34 5.38
C PHE A 59 -7.73 -3.36 4.98
N VAL A 60 -8.12 -4.39 4.23
CA VAL A 60 -7.22 -5.46 3.78
C VAL A 60 -6.14 -4.92 2.83
N LEU A 61 -6.48 -3.95 1.97
CA LEU A 61 -5.57 -3.36 1.00
C LEU A 61 -4.30 -2.80 1.66
N SER A 62 -4.44 -2.01 2.72
CA SER A 62 -3.29 -1.41 3.41
C SER A 62 -2.32 -2.48 3.93
N SER A 63 -2.86 -3.58 4.46
CA SER A 63 -2.06 -4.70 4.93
C SER A 63 -1.39 -5.46 3.79
N PHE A 64 -2.10 -5.66 2.67
CA PHE A 64 -1.55 -6.34 1.50
C PHE A 64 -0.37 -5.55 0.91
N ILE A 65 -0.51 -4.24 0.73
CA ILE A 65 0.56 -3.37 0.25
C ILE A 65 1.76 -3.40 1.21
N LEU A 66 1.53 -3.29 2.52
CA LEU A 66 2.60 -3.40 3.50
C LEU A 66 3.34 -4.75 3.42
N ALA A 67 2.61 -5.85 3.23
CA ALA A 67 3.19 -7.18 3.10
C ALA A 67 4.07 -7.28 1.86
N LEU A 68 3.62 -6.79 0.71
CA LEU A 68 4.40 -6.78 -0.53
C LEU A 68 5.65 -5.91 -0.39
N CYS A 69 5.54 -4.72 0.20
CA CYS A 69 6.68 -3.85 0.48
C CYS A 69 7.73 -4.54 1.36
N LYS A 70 7.31 -5.22 2.43
CA LYS A 70 8.22 -5.96 3.32
C LYS A 70 8.96 -7.10 2.63
N GLN A 71 8.39 -7.68 1.57
CA GLN A 71 9.05 -8.70 0.75
C GLN A 71 9.87 -8.10 -0.41
N GLY A 72 9.94 -6.76 -0.53
CA GLY A 72 10.61 -6.07 -1.63
C GLY A 72 9.88 -6.19 -2.97
N ASN A 73 8.63 -6.66 -3.00
CA ASN A 73 7.87 -6.87 -4.22
C ASN A 73 7.10 -5.60 -4.63
N PHE A 74 7.85 -4.53 -4.91
CA PHE A 74 7.31 -3.20 -5.22
C PHE A 74 6.49 -3.16 -6.51
N LYS A 75 6.90 -3.92 -7.53
CA LYS A 75 6.15 -4.01 -8.79
C LYS A 75 4.76 -4.61 -8.58
N ALA A 76 4.64 -5.65 -7.76
CA ALA A 76 3.33 -6.19 -7.41
C ALA A 76 2.52 -5.18 -6.59
N ALA A 77 3.13 -4.46 -5.64
CA ALA A 77 2.44 -3.44 -4.86
C ALA A 77 1.88 -2.31 -5.74
N LEU A 78 2.69 -1.78 -6.67
CA LEU A 78 2.26 -0.79 -7.66
C LEU A 78 1.13 -1.35 -8.53
N SER A 79 1.28 -2.58 -9.03
CA SER A 79 0.23 -3.23 -9.82
C SER A 79 -1.07 -3.37 -9.04
N VAL A 80 -1.04 -3.73 -7.76
CA VAL A 80 -2.26 -3.78 -6.92
C VAL A 80 -2.89 -2.40 -6.86
N MET A 81 -2.13 -1.35 -6.52
CA MET A 81 -2.66 0.02 -6.43
C MET A 81 -3.28 0.50 -7.73
N CYS A 82 -2.68 0.18 -8.88
CA CYS A 82 -3.21 0.58 -10.19
C CYS A 82 -4.51 -0.12 -10.60
N ASN A 83 -4.83 -1.27 -10.00
CA ASN A 83 -5.99 -2.09 -10.35
C ASN A 83 -7.10 -2.07 -9.28
N VAL A 84 -6.89 -1.37 -8.16
CA VAL A 84 -7.89 -1.21 -7.11
C VAL A 84 -8.98 -0.23 -7.57
N PRO A 85 -10.27 -0.54 -7.36
CA PRO A 85 -11.35 0.39 -7.62
C PRO A 85 -11.32 1.61 -6.70
N SER A 86 -11.83 2.72 -7.21
CA SER A 86 -11.96 3.96 -6.45
C SER A 86 -12.79 3.84 -5.16
N ASN A 87 -13.75 2.90 -5.07
CA ASN A 87 -14.54 2.69 -3.86
C ASN A 87 -13.85 1.83 -2.79
N VAL A 88 -12.72 1.20 -3.12
CA VAL A 88 -11.86 0.42 -2.21
C VAL A 88 -10.57 1.18 -1.88
N GLU A 89 -10.16 2.09 -2.76
CA GLU A 89 -8.98 2.95 -2.63
C GLU A 89 -8.86 3.57 -1.23
N ASN A 90 -7.63 3.57 -0.71
CA ASN A 90 -7.33 4.00 0.65
C ASN A 90 -6.06 4.86 0.64
N LEU A 91 -6.17 6.09 1.17
CA LEU A 91 -5.05 7.05 1.30
C LEU A 91 -3.85 6.41 2.00
N ASN A 92 -4.10 5.66 3.08
CA ASN A 92 -3.06 5.02 3.88
C ASN A 92 -2.26 3.98 3.07
N SER A 93 -2.89 3.30 2.11
CA SER A 93 -2.20 2.34 1.24
C SER A 93 -1.19 3.03 0.30
N HIS A 94 -1.52 4.21 -0.22
CA HIS A 94 -0.57 5.03 -0.99
C HIS A 94 0.61 5.49 -0.13
N ILE A 95 0.33 5.99 1.08
CA ILE A 95 1.35 6.50 1.99
C ILE A 95 2.32 5.39 2.42
N ILE A 96 1.80 4.20 2.74
CA ILE A 96 2.63 3.03 3.05
C ILE A 96 3.59 2.72 1.91
N LEU A 97 3.09 2.66 0.67
CA LEU A 97 3.92 2.34 -0.50
C LEU A 97 4.98 3.42 -0.74
N LEU A 98 4.57 4.69 -0.79
CA LEU A 98 5.48 5.83 -1.03
C LEU A 98 6.56 5.94 0.05
N LYS A 99 6.17 5.83 1.32
CA LYS A 99 7.11 5.87 2.44
C LYS A 99 8.12 4.73 2.34
N HIS A 100 7.66 3.51 2.08
CA HIS A 100 8.55 2.36 2.00
C HIS A 100 9.52 2.48 0.83
N LEU A 101 9.04 2.85 -0.37
CA LEU A 101 9.89 3.10 -1.55
C LEU A 101 10.96 4.15 -1.27
N THR A 102 10.59 5.24 -0.59
CA THR A 102 11.53 6.29 -0.18
C THR A 102 12.56 5.76 0.82
N ASP A 103 12.12 5.03 1.83
CA ASP A 103 12.97 4.47 2.87
C ASP A 103 14.02 3.51 2.28
N VAL A 104 13.64 2.64 1.34
CA VAL A 104 14.56 1.70 0.67
C VAL A 104 15.40 2.33 -0.45
N GLY A 105 15.07 3.54 -0.89
CA GLY A 105 15.80 4.27 -1.94
C GLY A 105 15.33 4.01 -3.37
N GLU A 106 14.17 3.37 -3.55
CA GLU A 106 13.51 3.16 -4.84
C GLU A 106 12.75 4.44 -5.26
N VAL A 107 13.48 5.55 -5.35
CA VAL A 107 12.93 6.90 -5.55
C VAL A 107 12.22 7.02 -6.90
N GLU A 108 12.72 6.35 -7.94
CA GLU A 108 12.11 6.33 -9.27
C GLU A 108 10.71 5.70 -9.25
N MET A 109 10.53 4.59 -8.53
CA MET A 109 9.22 3.95 -8.36
C MET A 109 8.28 4.82 -7.49
N ALA A 110 8.81 5.52 -6.48
CA ALA A 110 8.02 6.46 -5.70
C ALA A 110 7.49 7.61 -6.57
N ILE A 111 8.34 8.15 -7.44
CA ILE A 111 7.99 9.20 -8.39
C ILE A 111 6.92 8.71 -9.38
N GLU A 112 7.10 7.53 -9.96
CA GLU A 112 6.13 6.92 -10.87
C GLU A 112 4.75 6.82 -10.22
N HIS A 113 4.71 6.34 -8.97
CA HIS A 113 3.46 6.22 -8.22
C HIS A 113 2.82 7.59 -7.94
N LEU A 114 3.60 8.60 -7.60
CA LEU A 114 3.10 9.97 -7.40
C LEU A 114 2.49 10.56 -8.67
N GLU A 115 3.09 10.31 -9.83
CA GLU A 115 2.54 10.72 -11.12
C GLU A 115 1.25 9.97 -11.46
N TRP A 116 1.16 8.69 -11.10
CA TRP A 116 -0.07 7.91 -11.24
C TRP A 116 -1.19 8.46 -10.34
N ILE A 117 -0.92 8.73 -9.06
CA ILE A 117 -1.90 9.31 -8.11
C ILE A 117 -2.40 10.65 -8.62
N ARG A 118 -1.49 11.52 -9.10
CA ARG A 118 -1.86 12.84 -9.65
C ARG A 118 -2.83 12.73 -10.83
N SER A 119 -2.69 11.67 -11.63
CA SER A 119 -3.46 11.46 -12.86
C SER A 119 -4.79 10.74 -12.61
N ASN A 120 -4.87 9.85 -11.62
CA ASN A 120 -6.02 8.97 -11.38
C ASN A 120 -6.81 9.32 -10.10
N CYS A 121 -6.16 9.95 -9.13
CA CYS A 121 -6.68 10.24 -7.80
C CYS A 121 -6.69 11.75 -7.52
N SER A 122 -7.09 12.55 -8.52
CA SER A 122 -6.95 14.02 -8.45
C SER A 122 -7.73 14.66 -7.30
N SER A 123 -8.86 14.06 -6.89
CA SER A 123 -9.67 14.53 -5.75
C SER A 123 -9.02 14.29 -4.38
N SER A 124 -8.15 13.28 -4.27
CA SER A 124 -7.47 12.90 -3.02
C SER A 124 -5.98 13.25 -3.03
N PHE A 125 -5.42 13.69 -4.17
CA PHE A 125 -4.00 13.94 -4.37
C PHE A 125 -3.39 14.85 -3.31
N GLU A 126 -3.99 16.02 -3.03
CA GLU A 126 -3.47 16.96 -2.03
C GLU A 126 -3.43 16.34 -0.63
N ASN A 127 -4.47 15.58 -0.25
CA ASN A 127 -4.52 14.90 1.04
C ASN A 127 -3.43 13.83 1.16
N ILE A 128 -3.28 13.00 0.11
CA ILE A 128 -2.23 11.97 0.06
C ILE A 128 -0.84 12.62 0.16
N MET A 129 -0.60 13.70 -0.58
CA MET A 129 0.67 14.42 -0.57
C MET A 129 0.98 15.00 0.81
N ASN A 130 0.01 15.67 1.45
CA ASN A 130 0.21 16.27 2.77
C ASN A 130 0.53 15.21 3.84
N GLU A 131 -0.24 14.12 3.87
CA GLU A 131 -0.02 13.04 4.84
C GLU A 131 1.27 12.26 4.55
N PHE A 132 1.60 12.07 3.27
CA PHE A 132 2.88 11.49 2.86
C PHE A 132 4.05 12.35 3.32
N MET A 133 4.04 13.67 3.07
CA MET A 133 5.08 14.59 3.53
C MET A 133 5.23 14.57 5.06
N ALA A 134 4.12 14.53 5.80
CA ALA A 134 4.15 14.37 7.25
C ALA A 134 4.81 13.03 7.66
N SER A 135 4.53 11.94 6.95
CA SER A 135 5.12 10.62 7.21
C SER A 135 6.63 10.56 6.98
N LEU A 136 7.19 11.42 6.11
CA LEU A 136 8.62 11.48 5.82
C LEU A 136 9.45 11.99 7.01
N SER A 137 8.85 12.70 7.97
CA SER A 137 9.50 13.06 9.23
C SER A 137 9.98 11.84 10.03
N THR A 138 9.35 10.68 9.80
CA THR A 138 9.70 9.39 10.41
C THR A 138 10.52 8.49 9.47
N SER A 139 11.00 9.03 8.35
CA SER A 139 11.81 8.26 7.39
C SER A 139 13.19 7.95 7.97
N ALA A 140 13.69 6.76 7.66
CA ALA A 140 15.01 6.33 8.10
C ALA A 140 16.16 6.89 7.23
N SER A 141 15.85 7.37 6.02
CA SER A 141 16.86 7.79 5.04
C SER A 141 16.70 9.25 4.60
N LEU A 142 17.41 10.15 5.29
CA LEU A 142 17.40 11.57 4.97
C LEU A 142 17.86 11.85 3.53
N GLN A 143 18.83 11.08 3.01
CA GLN A 143 19.35 11.27 1.66
C GLN A 143 18.29 10.99 0.57
N HIS A 144 17.53 9.90 0.71
CA HIS A 144 16.48 9.55 -0.25
C HIS A 144 15.31 10.54 -0.16
N VAL A 145 14.95 10.95 1.06
CA VAL A 145 13.96 12.01 1.31
C VAL A 145 14.36 13.31 0.62
N THR A 146 15.60 13.78 0.77
CA THR A 146 16.06 15.02 0.11
C THR A 146 15.97 14.93 -1.41
N LYS A 147 16.39 13.81 -2.01
CA LYS A 147 16.28 13.59 -3.47
C LYS A 147 14.83 13.65 -3.94
N LEU A 148 13.92 12.98 -3.21
CA LEU A 148 12.51 13.00 -3.53
C LEU A 148 11.91 14.41 -3.40
N ILE A 149 12.21 15.12 -2.31
CA ILE A 149 11.74 16.50 -2.09
C ILE A 149 12.21 17.43 -3.21
N GLN A 150 13.49 17.34 -3.62
CA GLN A 150 14.01 18.11 -4.76
C GLN A 150 13.23 17.83 -6.04
N TYR A 151 12.89 16.56 -6.30
CA TYR A 151 12.02 16.20 -7.42
C TYR A 151 10.65 16.86 -7.31
N LEU A 152 10.01 16.79 -6.15
CA LEU A 152 8.69 17.37 -5.91
C LEU A 152 8.66 18.88 -6.13
N HIS A 153 9.68 19.61 -5.66
CA HIS A 153 9.82 21.05 -5.96
C HIS A 153 9.99 21.31 -7.46
N SER A 154 10.85 20.55 -8.15
CA SER A 154 11.10 20.73 -9.58
C SER A 154 9.84 20.55 -10.44
N ARG A 155 8.92 19.70 -9.98
CA ARG A 155 7.62 19.42 -10.63
C ARG A 155 6.47 20.28 -10.11
N ARG A 156 6.73 21.19 -9.17
CA ARG A 156 5.71 22.03 -8.48
C ARG A 156 4.60 21.20 -7.83
N LEU A 157 4.97 20.06 -7.25
CA LEU A 157 4.05 19.19 -6.51
C LEU A 157 3.95 19.58 -5.03
N ILE A 158 4.91 20.35 -4.53
CA ILE A 158 4.93 20.95 -3.19
C ILE A 158 5.49 22.37 -3.27
N ASP A 159 4.99 23.28 -2.43
CA ASP A 159 5.52 24.64 -2.27
C ASP A 159 6.59 24.70 -1.17
N ASP A 160 7.49 25.68 -1.25
CA ASP A 160 8.59 25.92 -0.28
C ASP A 160 8.13 26.13 1.18
N ALA A 161 6.84 26.40 1.40
CA ALA A 161 6.26 26.60 2.72
C ALA A 161 6.21 25.32 3.58
N HIS A 162 6.18 24.13 2.98
CA HIS A 162 6.08 22.85 3.70
C HIS A 162 7.43 22.31 4.22
N CYS A 163 8.54 22.96 3.90
CA CYS A 163 9.89 22.50 4.23
C CYS A 163 10.43 23.01 5.59
N ARG A 164 9.56 23.50 6.49
CA ARG A 164 9.94 23.94 7.85
C ARG A 164 9.78 22.82 8.90
N LEU A 165 10.27 21.62 8.59
CA LEU A 165 10.38 20.54 9.57
C LEU A 165 11.86 20.18 9.70
N GLY A 166 12.58 20.93 10.55
CA GLY A 166 14.00 20.71 10.78
C GLY A 166 14.77 21.78 11.55
N GLU A 167 14.15 22.89 11.95
CA GLU A 167 14.79 23.91 12.80
C GLU A 167 13.88 24.23 13.99
N GLU A 168 14.01 23.46 15.06
CA GLU A 168 13.88 23.89 16.47
C GLU A 168 14.46 22.81 17.40
#